data_AF-A0A5B9FRL4-F1
#
_entry.id   AF-A0A5B9FRL4-F1
#
_cell.length_a   1.000
_cell.length_b   1.000
_cell.length_c   1.000
_cell.angle_alpha   90.00
_cell.angle_beta   90.00
_cell.angle_gamma   90.00
#
_symmetry.space_group_name_H-M   'P 1'
#
loop_
_entity.id
_entity.type
_entity.pdbx_description
1 polymer ?
#
loop_
_entity_poly.entity_id
_entity_poly.type
_entity_poly.pdbx_seq_one_letter_code
_entity_poly.pdbx_strand_id
1 'polypeptide(L)'
;MDDFNLEQKMREAAERDARMKKREDEAVADITKYFDRIHDYISNYNNLLIGAFFALAQFQENISRWTILFPVLNLWFLILINYRQMENARFLADINNKPVGEVVKYGKSISRTNGLSLLAILSTLIVTVAFLCYLAAY
;
A
#
# COMPACT_ATOMS: atom_id res chain seq x y z
N MET A 1 -25.27 33.29 -35.25
CA MET A 1 -24.48 32.12 -35.69
C MET A 1 -23.29 31.88 -34.75
N ASP A 2 -22.60 32.92 -34.27
CA ASP A 2 -21.46 32.79 -33.34
C ASP A 2 -21.80 32.31 -31.93
N ASP A 3 -22.95 32.73 -31.37
CA ASP A 3 -23.32 32.42 -29.98
C ASP A 3 -23.64 30.92 -29.78
N PHE A 4 -24.31 30.31 -30.76
CA PHE A 4 -24.57 28.85 -30.80
C PHE A 4 -23.27 28.03 -30.85
N ASN A 5 -22.26 28.53 -31.56
CA ASN A 5 -20.95 27.89 -31.67
C ASN A 5 -20.13 28.04 -30.37
N LEU A 6 -20.37 29.14 -29.63
CA LEU A 6 -19.76 29.39 -28.32
C LEU A 6 -20.37 28.48 -27.23
N GLU A 7 -21.70 28.37 -27.17
CA GLU A 7 -22.40 27.45 -26.25
C GLU A 7 -22.01 26.00 -26.48
N GLN A 8 -21.91 25.58 -27.74
CA GLN A 8 -21.49 24.22 -28.08
C GLN A 8 -20.06 23.95 -27.61
N LYS A 9 -19.13 24.89 -27.83
CA LYS A 9 -17.74 24.80 -27.33
C LYS A 9 -17.68 24.77 -25.80
N MET A 10 -18.50 25.55 -25.11
CA MET A 10 -18.56 25.52 -23.64
C MET A 10 -19.10 24.19 -23.11
N ARG A 11 -20.13 23.61 -23.75
CA ARG A 11 -20.62 22.26 -23.42
C ARG A 11 -19.56 21.19 -23.64
N GLU A 12 -18.88 21.21 -24.79
CA GLU A 12 -17.80 20.26 -25.08
C GLU A 12 -16.64 20.39 -24.08
N ALA A 13 -16.29 21.62 -23.67
CA ALA A 13 -15.29 21.88 -22.64
C ALA A 13 -15.73 21.36 -21.26
N ALA A 14 -16.98 21.62 -20.85
CA ALA A 14 -17.54 21.14 -19.58
C ALA A 14 -17.62 19.60 -19.55
N GLU A 15 -18.02 18.96 -20.65
CA GLU A 15 -18.00 17.50 -20.75
C GLU A 15 -16.59 16.93 -20.72
N ARG A 16 -15.61 17.60 -21.36
CA ARG A 16 -14.21 17.20 -21.27
C ARG A 16 -13.70 17.30 -19.84
N ASP A 17 -13.97 18.39 -19.14
CA ASP A 17 -13.58 18.57 -17.73
C ASP A 17 -14.21 17.50 -16.83
N ALA A 18 -15.51 17.22 -17.01
CA ALA A 18 -16.19 16.17 -16.27
C ALA A 18 -15.60 14.77 -16.54
N ARG A 19 -15.26 14.45 -17.80
CA ARG A 19 -14.58 13.20 -18.16
C ARG A 19 -13.18 13.12 -17.56
N MET A 20 -12.45 14.22 -17.50
CA MET A 20 -11.11 14.26 -16.90
C MET A 20 -11.17 14.06 -15.39
N LYS A 21 -12.05 14.78 -14.68
CA LYS A 21 -12.27 14.57 -13.23
C LYS A 21 -12.65 13.13 -12.91
N LYS A 22 -13.57 12.56 -13.70
CA LYS A 22 -13.94 11.14 -13.53
C LYS A 22 -12.75 10.20 -13.72
N ARG A 23 -11.89 10.45 -14.71
CA ARG A 23 -10.66 9.67 -14.92
C ARG A 23 -9.66 9.84 -13.78
N GLU A 24 -9.54 11.03 -13.21
CA GLU A 24 -8.70 11.29 -12.05
C GLU A 24 -9.19 10.49 -10.83
N ASP A 25 -10.49 10.53 -10.55
CA ASP A 25 -11.11 9.76 -9.46
C ASP A 25 -10.93 8.24 -9.65
N GLU A 26 -11.15 7.74 -10.88
CA GLU A 26 -10.92 6.34 -11.25
C GLU A 26 -9.45 5.95 -11.06
N ALA A 27 -8.50 6.79 -11.48
CA ALA A 27 -7.07 6.53 -11.33
C ALA A 27 -6.63 6.48 -9.85
N VAL A 28 -7.17 7.35 -9.00
CA VAL A 28 -6.90 7.32 -7.55
C VAL A 28 -7.44 6.05 -6.91
N ALA A 29 -8.64 5.63 -7.31
CA ALA A 29 -9.22 4.37 -6.85
C ALA A 29 -8.36 3.16 -7.28
N ASP A 30 -7.90 3.15 -8.53
CA ASP A 30 -7.03 2.09 -9.04
C ASP A 30 -5.68 2.04 -8.30
N ILE A 31 -5.03 3.18 -8.05
CA ILE A 31 -3.78 3.24 -7.27
C ILE A 31 -3.96 2.61 -5.88
N THR A 32 -5.06 2.96 -5.21
CA THR A 32 -5.39 2.41 -3.87
C THR A 32 -5.59 0.89 -3.94
N LYS A 33 -6.29 0.41 -4.97
CA LYS A 33 -6.50 -1.03 -5.20
C LYS A 33 -5.20 -1.78 -5.48
N TYR A 34 -4.29 -1.21 -6.28
CA TYR A 34 -2.98 -1.81 -6.53
C TYR A 34 -2.12 -1.84 -5.26
N PHE A 35 -2.20 -0.78 -4.46
CA PHE A 35 -1.54 -0.71 -3.17
C PHE A 35 -2.00 -1.85 -2.26
N ASP A 36 -3.31 -2.01 -2.06
CA ASP A 36 -3.88 -3.07 -1.22
C ASP A 36 -3.44 -4.46 -1.71
N ARG A 37 -3.51 -4.69 -3.03
CA ARG A 37 -3.08 -5.95 -3.64
C ARG A 37 -1.60 -6.26 -3.38
N ILE A 38 -0.71 -5.27 -3.42
CA ILE A 38 0.71 -5.46 -3.11
C ILE A 38 0.89 -5.89 -1.64
N HIS A 39 0.21 -5.21 -0.71
CA HIS A 39 0.31 -5.55 0.72
C HIS A 39 -0.30 -6.92 1.05
N ASP A 40 -1.36 -7.32 0.36
CA ASP A 40 -1.91 -8.67 0.47
C ASP A 40 -0.90 -9.72 0.01
N TYR A 41 -0.24 -9.51 -1.13
CA TYR A 41 0.80 -10.43 -1.60
C TYR A 41 1.98 -10.51 -0.64
N ILE A 42 2.43 -9.37 -0.11
CA ILE A 42 3.54 -9.32 0.86
C ILE A 42 3.16 -10.03 2.16
N SER A 43 1.96 -9.80 2.68
CA SER A 43 1.48 -10.44 3.91
C SER A 43 1.34 -11.96 3.73
N ASN A 44 0.79 -12.40 2.61
CA ASN A 44 0.68 -13.83 2.28
C ASN A 44 2.07 -14.48 2.12
N TYR A 45 3.00 -13.80 1.46
CA TYR A 45 4.37 -14.27 1.33
C TYR A 45 5.08 -14.33 2.68
N ASN A 46 4.89 -13.33 3.55
CA ASN A 46 5.43 -13.36 4.91
C ASN A 46 4.85 -14.52 5.74
N ASN A 47 3.56 -14.84 5.58
CA ASN A 47 2.97 -16.02 6.22
C ASN A 47 3.60 -17.33 5.73
N LEU A 48 3.93 -17.42 4.44
CA LEU A 48 4.70 -18.55 3.90
C LEU A 48 6.09 -18.63 4.54
N LEU A 49 6.78 -17.48 4.70
CA LEU A 49 8.07 -17.43 5.40
C LEU A 49 7.96 -17.90 6.85
N ILE A 50 6.92 -17.52 7.59
CA ILE A 50 6.68 -18.03 8.95
C ILE A 50 6.64 -19.57 8.94
N GLY A 51 5.87 -20.16 8.02
CA GLY A 51 5.80 -21.62 7.87
C GLY A 51 7.15 -22.25 7.51
N ALA A 52 7.91 -21.61 6.62
CA ALA A 52 9.23 -22.08 6.23
C ALA A 52 10.25 -22.01 7.39
N PHE A 53 10.22 -20.94 8.21
CA PHE A 53 11.03 -20.82 9.43
C PHE A 53 10.64 -21.86 10.48
N PHE A 54 9.34 -22.14 10.65
CA PHE A 54 8.87 -23.21 11.52
C PHE A 54 9.40 -24.58 11.08
N ALA A 55 9.33 -24.88 9.78
CA ALA A 55 9.87 -26.11 9.23
C ALA A 55 11.39 -26.20 9.46
N LEU A 56 12.14 -25.13 9.15
CA LEU A 56 13.60 -25.10 9.38
C LEU A 56 13.95 -25.33 10.85
N ALA A 57 13.30 -24.65 11.78
CA ALA A 57 13.56 -24.82 13.21
C ALA A 57 13.19 -26.21 13.75
N GLN A 58 12.27 -26.92 13.08
CA GLN A 58 11.86 -28.27 13.45
C GLN A 58 12.81 -29.34 12.90
N PHE A 59 13.31 -29.17 11.67
CA PHE A 59 14.15 -30.17 11.00
C PHE A 59 15.66 -30.00 11.27
N GLN A 60 16.11 -28.79 11.64
CA GLN A 60 17.52 -28.51 11.91
C GLN A 60 17.75 -28.29 13.41
N GLU A 61 18.45 -29.21 14.08
CA GLU A 61 18.71 -29.14 15.53
C GLU A 61 19.60 -27.94 15.93
N ASN A 62 20.38 -27.40 15.00
CA ASN A 62 21.27 -26.26 15.22
C ASN A 62 20.59 -24.89 15.10
N ILE A 63 19.34 -24.83 14.62
CA ILE A 63 18.62 -23.57 14.45
C ILE A 63 17.81 -23.26 15.72
N SER A 64 18.10 -22.11 16.33
CA SER A 64 17.34 -21.64 17.48
C SER A 64 15.88 -21.42 17.12
N ARG A 65 14.95 -21.97 17.91
CA ARG A 65 13.49 -21.78 17.76
C ARG A 65 13.06 -20.30 17.81
N TRP A 66 13.91 -19.43 18.37
CA TRP A 66 13.68 -17.99 18.41
C TRP A 66 13.75 -17.31 17.03
N THR A 67 14.32 -17.96 16.00
CA THR A 67 14.39 -17.40 14.65
C THR A 67 13.01 -17.18 14.01
N ILE A 68 11.99 -17.93 14.45
CA ILE A 68 10.59 -17.74 14.04
C ILE A 68 10.05 -16.35 14.41
N LEU A 69 10.62 -15.69 15.42
CA LEU A 69 10.18 -14.34 15.78
C LEU A 69 10.46 -13.32 14.67
N PHE A 70 11.47 -13.52 13.82
CA PHE A 70 11.78 -12.58 12.74
C PHE A 70 10.61 -12.35 11.77
N PRO A 71 10.06 -13.38 11.10
CA PRO A 71 8.92 -13.19 10.22
C PRO A 71 7.62 -12.83 10.97
N VAL A 72 7.48 -13.19 12.25
CA VAL A 72 6.33 -12.79 13.09
C VAL A 72 6.36 -11.30 13.42
N LEU A 73 7.53 -10.75 13.76
CA LEU A 73 7.69 -9.31 13.99
C LEU A 73 7.48 -8.52 12.70
N ASN A 74 7.94 -9.04 11.55
CA ASN A 74 7.65 -8.43 10.26
C ASN A 74 6.14 -8.44 9.95
N LEU A 75 5.42 -9.52 10.30
CA LEU A 75 3.95 -9.54 10.15
C LEU A 75 3.28 -8.41 10.94
N TRP A 76 3.68 -8.21 12.20
CA TRP A 76 3.18 -7.11 13.02
C TRP A 76 3.48 -5.74 12.40
N PHE A 77 4.67 -5.56 11.85
CA PHE A 77 5.04 -4.34 11.14
C PHE A 77 4.18 -4.10 9.90
N LEU A 78 3.92 -5.13 9.09
CA LEU A 78 3.03 -5.06 7.92
C LEU A 78 1.59 -4.69 8.33
N ILE A 79 1.07 -5.28 9.41
CA ILE A 79 -0.26 -4.95 9.95
C ILE A 79 -0.33 -3.46 10.33
N LEU A 80 0.70 -2.92 10.98
CA LEU A 80 0.73 -1.50 11.35
C LEU A 80 0.74 -0.58 10.12
N ILE A 81 1.42 -0.97 9.04
CA ILE A 81 1.40 -0.21 7.78
C ILE A 81 0.01 -0.24 7.16
N ASN A 82 -0.62 -1.41 7.06
CA ASN A 82 -1.98 -1.56 6.53
C ASN A 82 -3.01 -0.75 7.33
N TYR A 83 -2.88 -0.75 8.66
CA TYR A 83 -3.74 0.06 9.52
C TYR A 83 -3.64 1.56 9.20
N ARG A 84 -2.42 2.09 9.07
CA ARG A 84 -2.21 3.51 8.70
C ARG A 84 -2.79 3.84 7.33
N GLN A 85 -2.78 2.90 6.40
CA GLN A 85 -3.35 3.10 5.07
C GLN A 85 -4.86 3.08 5.09
N MET A 86 -5.46 2.21 5.88
CA MET A 86 -6.90 2.23 6.13
C MET A 86 -7.35 3.58 6.71
N GLU A 87 -6.58 4.15 7.65
CA GLU A 87 -6.86 5.47 8.22
C GLU A 87 -6.78 6.59 7.16
N ASN A 88 -5.76 6.55 6.29
CA ASN A 88 -5.65 7.49 5.17
C ASN A 88 -6.82 7.36 4.18
N ALA A 89 -7.22 6.14 3.83
CA ALA A 89 -8.34 5.88 2.93
C ALA A 89 -9.67 6.39 3.53
N ARG A 90 -9.90 6.20 4.83
CA ARG A 90 -11.05 6.77 5.55
C ARG A 90 -11.06 8.30 5.51
N PHE A 91 -9.89 8.92 5.67
CA PHE A 91 -9.78 10.38 5.58
C PHE A 91 -10.12 10.88 4.16
N LEU A 92 -9.61 10.21 3.13
CA LEU A 92 -9.90 10.52 1.73
C LEU A 92 -11.39 10.36 1.39
N ALA A 93 -12.04 9.33 1.92
CA ALA A 93 -13.47 9.11 1.70
C ALA A 93 -14.35 10.23 2.30
N ASP A 94 -13.88 10.90 3.34
CA ASP A 94 -14.59 11.99 4.04
C ASP A 94 -14.06 13.39 3.67
N ILE A 95 -13.24 13.50 2.62
CA ILE A 95 -12.50 14.73 2.28
C ILE A 95 -13.42 15.94 1.99
N ASN A 96 -14.61 15.69 1.44
CA ASN A 96 -15.59 16.72 1.10
C ASN A 96 -16.28 17.32 2.34
N ASN A 97 -16.22 16.66 3.49
CA ASN A 97 -16.81 17.14 4.75
C ASN A 97 -15.79 17.80 5.67
N LYS A 98 -14.52 17.91 5.25
CA LYS A 98 -13.41 18.41 6.09
C LYS A 98 -12.96 19.81 5.69
N PRO A 99 -12.47 20.63 6.65
CA PRO A 99 -11.99 21.97 6.37
C PRO A 99 -10.74 21.95 5.47
N VAL A 100 -10.66 22.91 4.53
CA VAL A 100 -9.62 23.00 3.48
C VAL A 100 -8.18 22.99 4.03
N GLY A 101 -7.97 23.49 5.26
CA GLY A 101 -6.66 23.45 5.94
C GLY A 101 -6.17 22.04 6.28
N GLU A 102 -7.06 21.08 6.51
CA GLU A 102 -6.71 19.67 6.76
C GLU A 102 -6.41 18.92 5.46
N VAL A 103 -7.08 19.30 4.36
CA VAL A 103 -6.87 18.72 3.02
C VAL A 103 -5.44 18.94 2.53
N VAL A 104 -4.89 20.16 2.71
CA VAL A 104 -3.50 20.48 2.33
C VAL A 104 -2.48 19.72 3.17
N LYS A 105 -2.76 19.50 4.46
CA LYS A 105 -1.89 18.73 5.37
C LYS A 105 -1.87 17.25 4.99
N TYR A 106 -3.00 16.71 4.51
CA TYR A 106 -3.12 15.32 4.04
C TYR A 106 -2.55 15.08 2.65
N GLY A 107 -2.59 16.06 1.73
CA GLY A 107 -1.86 15.97 0.46
C GLY A 107 -0.36 15.65 0.66
N LYS A 108 0.22 16.16 1.75
CA LYS A 108 1.61 15.87 2.17
C LYS A 108 1.79 14.48 2.83
N SER A 109 0.72 13.85 3.33
CA SER A 109 0.75 12.48 3.87
C SER A 109 0.59 11.42 2.77
N ILE A 110 -0.14 11.72 1.69
CA ILE A 110 -0.29 10.84 0.52
C ILE A 110 1.05 10.61 -0.18
N SER A 111 1.95 11.60 -0.25
CA SER A 111 3.30 11.36 -0.78
C SER A 111 4.14 10.41 0.10
N ARG A 112 3.81 10.30 1.41
CA ARG A 112 4.45 9.33 2.33
C ARG A 112 3.89 7.91 2.19
N THR A 113 2.69 7.74 1.64
CA THR A 113 2.07 6.42 1.35
C THR A 113 2.98 5.57 0.46
N ASN A 114 3.61 6.17 -0.54
CA ASN A 114 4.54 5.46 -1.43
C ASN A 114 5.80 4.98 -0.67
N GLY A 115 6.28 5.79 0.29
CA GLY A 115 7.40 5.40 1.16
C GLY A 115 7.05 4.27 2.12
N LEU A 116 5.82 4.22 2.64
CA LEU A 116 5.37 3.13 3.52
C LEU A 116 5.29 1.79 2.79
N SER A 117 4.82 1.77 1.53
CA SER A 117 4.88 0.56 0.70
C SER A 117 6.30 0.09 0.45
N LEU A 118 7.20 1.03 0.15
CA LEU A 118 8.61 0.70 -0.05
C LEU A 118 9.22 0.08 1.23
N LEU A 119 8.87 0.62 2.41
CA LEU A 119 9.31 0.07 3.68
C LEU A 119 8.77 -1.36 3.93
N ALA A 120 7.52 -1.65 3.59
CA ALA A 120 6.95 -3.01 3.70
C ALA A 120 7.66 -4.02 2.77
N ILE A 121 7.97 -3.59 1.54
CA ILE A 121 8.73 -4.41 0.59
C ILE A 121 10.15 -4.66 1.13
N LEU A 122 10.83 -3.60 1.60
CA LEU A 122 12.18 -3.70 2.14
C LEU A 122 12.25 -4.55 3.41
N SER A 123 11.29 -4.41 4.33
CA SER A 123 11.27 -5.21 5.55
C SER A 123 11.10 -6.69 5.26
N THR A 124 10.19 -7.02 4.33
CA THR A 124 9.96 -8.40 3.90
C THR A 124 11.15 -8.97 3.14
N LEU A 125 11.80 -8.16 2.29
CA LEU A 125 13.05 -8.54 1.63
C LEU A 125 14.17 -8.87 2.63
N ILE A 126 14.31 -8.06 3.70
CA ILE A 126 15.28 -8.33 4.77
C ILE A 126 14.99 -9.68 5.44
N VAL A 127 13.73 -9.98 5.75
CA VAL A 127 13.34 -11.29 6.33
C VAL A 127 13.62 -12.43 5.36
N THR A 128 13.36 -12.26 4.07
CA THR A 128 13.70 -13.26 3.04
C THR A 128 15.21 -13.50 2.96
N VAL A 129 16.02 -12.45 2.97
CA VAL A 129 17.48 -12.59 2.95
C VAL A 129 17.95 -13.30 4.22
N ALA A 130 17.42 -12.94 5.39
CA ALA A 130 17.74 -13.62 6.64
C ALA A 130 17.38 -15.12 6.56
N PHE A 131 16.21 -15.47 6.02
CA PHE A 131 15.80 -16.85 5.77
C PHE A 131 16.80 -17.60 4.88
N LEU A 132 17.19 -17.00 3.76
CA LEU A 132 18.15 -17.61 2.83
C LEU A 132 19.53 -17.78 3.46
N CYS A 133 19.98 -16.85 4.30
CA CYS A 133 21.23 -16.99 5.04
C CYS A 133 21.17 -18.16 6.04
N TYR A 134 20.05 -18.33 6.75
CA TYR A 134 19.86 -19.48 7.64
C TYR A 134 19.82 -20.81 6.87
N LEU A 135 19.20 -20.81 5.69
CA LEU A 135 19.14 -21.98 4.80
C LEU A 135 20.49 -22.30 4.15
N ALA A 136 21.34 -21.31 3.89
CA ALA A 136 22.65 -21.54 3.28
C ALA A 136 23.73 -21.93 4.30
N ALA A 137 23.55 -21.55 5.57
CA ALA A 137 24.49 -21.86 6.64
C ALA A 137 24.35 -23.29 7.21
N TYR A 138 23.26 -24.00 6.90
CA TYR A 138 22.90 -25.32 7.46
C TYR A 138 22.17 -26.19 6.44
#